data_AF-A0A968WPW8-F1
#
_entry.id   AF-A0A968WPW8-F1
#
_cell.length_a   1.000
_cell.length_b   1.000
_cell.length_c   1.000
_cell.angle_alpha   90.00
_cell.angle_beta   90.00
_cell.angle_gamma   90.00
#
_symmetry.space_group_name_H-M   'P 1'
#
loop_
_entity.id
_entity.type
_entity.pdbx_description
1 polymer ?
#
loop_
_entity_poly.entity_id
_entity_poly.type
_entity_poly.pdbx_seq_one_letter_code
_entity_poly.pdbx_strand_id
1 'polypeptide(L)'
;MARLELDEVFSLEPAAWRIVLWQIFVLPTIIIAAAYLGKFSESIIALMAVTACAGSLFASPVLADLLGLNRGRALQCMVLSTFIMPFSYFVFLDVILHSSF
;
A
#
# COMPACT_ATOMS: atom_id res chain seq x y z
N MET A 1 21.82 9.27 -9.26
CA MET A 1 21.07 8.99 -8.02
C MET A 1 20.07 10.11 -7.83
N ALA A 2 18.77 9.84 -7.97
CA ALA A 2 17.75 10.83 -7.61
C ALA A 2 17.64 10.85 -6.07
N ARG A 3 18.03 11.96 -5.46
CA ARG A 3 17.91 12.21 -4.03
C ARG A 3 16.68 13.09 -3.86
N LEU A 4 15.66 12.61 -3.16
CA LEU A 4 14.51 13.42 -2.80
C LEU A 4 14.88 14.21 -1.55
N GLU A 5 14.77 15.53 -1.63
CA GLU A 5 14.93 16.38 -0.45
C GLU A 5 13.71 16.18 0.45
N LEU A 6 13.91 16.20 1.78
CA LEU A 6 12.84 15.96 2.75
C LEU A 6 11.64 16.90 2.53
N ASP A 7 11.93 18.13 2.09
CA ASP A 7 10.92 19.16 1.83
C ASP A 7 10.00 18.76 0.67
N GLU A 8 10.55 18.11 -0.37
CA GLU A 8 9.79 17.59 -1.51
C GLU A 8 8.98 16.34 -1.14
N VAL A 9 9.39 15.58 -0.12
CA VAL A 9 8.63 14.40 0.36
C VAL A 9 7.35 14.83 1.05
N PHE A 10 7.34 15.99 1.71
CA PHE A 10 6.15 16.49 2.42
C PHE A 10 5.35 17.55 1.64
N SER A 11 5.92 18.16 0.58
CA SER A 11 5.20 19.04 -0.35
C SER A 11 4.36 18.27 -1.38
N LEU A 12 3.68 17.22 -0.93
CA LEU A 12 2.96 16.28 -1.79
C LEU A 12 1.71 16.92 -2.40
N GLU A 13 1.55 16.71 -3.72
CA GLU A 13 0.28 16.98 -4.39
C GLU A 13 -0.84 16.09 -3.79
N PRO A 14 -2.06 16.61 -3.62
CA PRO A 14 -3.20 15.85 -3.10
C PRO A 14 -3.50 14.56 -3.88
N ALA A 15 -3.14 14.51 -5.17
CA ALA A 15 -3.32 13.35 -6.01
C ALA A 15 -2.46 12.14 -5.57
N ALA A 16 -1.22 12.39 -5.11
CA ALA A 16 -0.33 11.33 -4.65
C ALA A 16 -0.83 10.72 -3.34
N TRP A 17 -1.29 11.57 -2.41
CA TRP A 17 -1.97 11.13 -1.18
C TRP A 17 -3.19 10.26 -1.47
N ARG A 18 -4.00 10.65 -2.45
CA ARG A 18 -5.16 9.86 -2.86
C ARG A 18 -4.74 8.46 -3.33
N ILE A 19 -3.72 8.35 -4.17
CA ILE A 19 -3.23 7.06 -4.66
C ILE A 19 -2.74 6.19 -3.50
N VAL A 20 -1.93 6.75 -2.61
CA VAL A 20 -1.36 6.01 -1.47
C VAL A 20 -2.46 5.55 -0.51
N LEU A 21 -3.43 6.40 -0.18
CA LEU A 21 -4.57 6.02 0.67
C LEU A 21 -5.43 4.93 0.02
N TRP A 22 -5.70 5.02 -1.28
CA TRP A 22 -6.40 3.98 -2.01
C TRP A 22 -5.67 2.64 -1.97
N GLN A 23 -4.35 2.66 -2.17
CA GLN A 23 -3.52 1.47 -2.17
C GLN A 23 -3.41 0.82 -0.79
N ILE A 24 -3.40 1.63 0.26
CA ILE A 24 -3.16 1.16 1.63
C ILE A 24 -4.43 0.73 2.36
N PHE A 25 -5.59 1.28 1.99
CA PHE A 25 -6.85 0.96 2.67
C PHE A 25 -7.85 0.23 1.78
N VAL A 26 -8.06 0.72 0.55
CA VAL A 26 -9.13 0.16 -0.29
C VAL A 26 -8.73 -1.19 -0.88
N LEU A 27 -7.50 -1.31 -1.38
CA LEU A 27 -7.02 -2.55 -1.98
C LEU A 27 -6.96 -3.72 -0.97
N PRO A 28 -6.41 -3.57 0.26
CA PRO A 28 -6.47 -4.62 1.27
C PRO A 28 -7.90 -4.98 1.67
N THR A 29 -8.80 -3.99 1.81
CA THR A 29 -10.20 -4.25 2.13
C THR A 29 -10.88 -5.13 1.08
N ILE A 30 -10.67 -4.83 -0.21
CA ILE A 30 -11.22 -5.62 -1.32
C ILE A 30 -10.65 -7.05 -1.29
N ILE A 31 -9.34 -7.19 -1.09
CA ILE A 31 -8.66 -8.49 -1.06
C ILE A 31 -9.16 -9.35 0.09
N ILE A 32 -9.26 -8.77 1.30
CA ILE A 32 -9.74 -9.48 2.49
C ILE A 32 -11.21 -9.87 2.34
N ALA A 33 -12.06 -8.96 1.84
CA ALA A 33 -13.47 -9.25 1.57
C ALA A 33 -13.62 -10.39 0.55
N ALA A 34 -12.85 -10.35 -0.55
CA ALA A 34 -12.84 -11.42 -1.54
C ALA A 34 -12.35 -12.75 -0.93
N ALA A 35 -11.37 -12.70 -0.02
CA ALA A 35 -10.84 -13.89 0.63
C ALA A 35 -11.87 -14.54 1.59
N TYR A 36 -12.64 -13.73 2.32
CA TYR A 36 -13.76 -14.22 3.14
C TYR A 36 -14.88 -14.81 2.27
N LEU A 37 -15.24 -14.16 1.16
CA LEU A 37 -16.22 -14.70 0.21
C LEU A 37 -15.77 -16.03 -0.41
N GLY A 38 -14.46 -16.16 -0.66
CA GLY A 38 -13.83 -17.39 -1.16
C GLY A 38 -13.69 -18.49 -0.10
N LYS A 39 -14.03 -18.22 1.17
CA LYS A 39 -13.90 -19.15 2.30
C LYS A 39 -12.49 -19.76 2.42
N PHE A 40 -11.45 -18.95 2.18
CA PHE A 40 -10.07 -19.38 2.39
C PHE A 40 -9.79 -19.59 3.89
N SER A 41 -8.75 -20.38 4.19
CA SER A 41 -8.31 -20.55 5.58
C SER A 41 -7.74 -19.24 6.13
N GLU A 42 -7.90 -19.01 7.43
CA GLU A 42 -7.44 -17.77 8.09
C GLU A 42 -5.96 -17.47 7.84
N SER A 43 -5.11 -18.49 7.79
CA SER A 43 -3.68 -18.31 7.46
C SER A 43 -3.46 -17.74 6.06
N ILE A 44 -4.29 -18.15 5.08
CA ILE A 44 -4.23 -17.61 3.71
C ILE A 44 -4.77 -16.18 3.70
N ILE A 45 -5.87 -15.90 4.41
CA ILE A 45 -6.43 -14.54 4.51
C ILE A 45 -5.40 -13.58 5.13
N ALA A 46 -4.73 -14.00 6.20
CA ALA A 46 -3.67 -13.23 6.85
C ALA A 46 -2.49 -12.99 5.89
N LEU A 47 -2.05 -14.01 5.14
CA LEU A 47 -1.00 -13.86 4.14
C LEU A 47 -1.40 -12.88 3.03
N MET A 48 -2.63 -12.95 2.54
CA MET A 48 -3.17 -12.04 1.52
C MET A 48 -3.27 -10.61 2.05
N ALA A 49 -3.70 -10.42 3.30
CA ALA A 49 -3.75 -9.13 3.97
C ALA A 49 -2.35 -8.52 4.11
N VAL A 50 -1.37 -9.28 4.60
CA VAL A 50 0.05 -8.88 4.67
C VAL A 50 0.53 -8.42 3.30
N THR A 51 0.30 -9.23 2.27
CA THR A 51 0.76 -8.93 0.91
C THR A 51 0.11 -7.66 0.33
N ALA A 52 -1.19 -7.46 0.61
CA ALA A 52 -1.92 -6.27 0.19
C ALA A 52 -1.48 -5.01 0.94
N CYS A 53 -1.16 -5.13 2.24
CA CYS A 53 -0.75 -4.02 3.10
C CYS A 53 0.73 -3.64 2.93
N ALA A 54 1.55 -4.49 2.32
CA ALA A 54 2.97 -4.26 2.02
C ALA A 54 3.26 -3.00 1.18
N GLY A 55 2.22 -2.29 0.72
CA GLY A 55 2.33 -1.04 0.02
C GLY A 55 2.86 -1.23 -1.41
N SER A 56 3.28 -0.13 -2.02
CA SER A 56 3.70 -0.12 -3.43
C SER A 56 5.11 -0.65 -3.62
N LEU A 57 5.32 -1.93 -3.35
CA LEU A 57 6.52 -2.64 -3.81
C LEU A 57 6.60 -2.69 -5.36
N PHE A 58 5.48 -2.46 -6.05
CA PHE A 58 5.36 -2.58 -7.51
C PHE A 58 5.40 -1.26 -8.30
N ALA A 59 5.32 -0.09 -7.65
CA ALA A 59 5.66 1.18 -8.33
C ALA A 59 7.18 1.40 -8.24
N SER A 60 7.96 0.48 -8.82
CA SER A 60 9.37 0.73 -9.05
C SER A 60 9.49 2.05 -9.81
N PRO A 61 10.30 3.02 -9.34
CA PRO A 61 10.55 4.26 -10.09
C PRO A 61 11.00 3.98 -11.52
N VAL A 62 11.62 2.81 -11.75
CA VAL A 62 12.02 2.32 -13.08
C VAL A 62 10.82 1.90 -13.91
N LEU A 63 9.83 1.22 -13.34
CA LEU A 63 8.59 0.86 -14.06
C LEU A 63 7.78 2.11 -14.42
N ALA A 64 7.74 3.09 -13.52
CA ALA A 64 7.15 4.40 -13.80
C ALA A 64 7.88 5.11 -14.96
N ASP A 65 9.22 5.08 -14.97
CA ASP A 65 10.06 5.61 -16.05
C ASP A 65 9.73 4.93 -17.39
N LEU A 66 9.63 3.60 -17.40
CA LEU A 66 9.29 2.80 -18.59
C LEU A 66 7.89 3.08 -19.13
N LEU A 67 6.95 3.48 -18.27
CA LEU A 67 5.59 3.86 -18.63
C LEU A 67 5.46 5.35 -18.99
N GLY A 68 6.56 6.11 -18.99
CA GLY A 68 6.56 7.56 -19.23
C GLY A 68 5.89 8.37 -18.10
N LEU A 69 5.75 7.77 -16.92
CA LEU A 69 5.21 8.44 -15.72
C LEU A 69 6.31 9.22 -15.01
N ASN A 70 5.91 10.25 -14.27
CA ASN A 70 6.87 11.08 -13.52
C ASN A 70 7.53 10.26 -12.41
N ARG A 71 8.82 9.96 -12.60
CA ARG A 71 9.65 9.18 -11.69
C ARG A 71 9.74 9.78 -10.28
N GLY A 72 9.74 11.10 -10.15
CA GLY A 72 9.76 11.79 -8.85
C GLY A 72 8.50 11.50 -8.03
N ARG A 73 7.33 11.57 -8.68
CA ARG A 73 6.04 11.25 -8.05
C ARG A 73 5.93 9.78 -7.66
N ALA A 74 6.44 8.88 -8.50
CA ALA A 74 6.49 7.45 -8.16
C ALA A 74 7.34 7.17 -6.93
N LEU A 75 8.51 7.82 -6.83
CA LEU A 75 9.41 7.68 -5.69
C LEU A 75 8.80 8.27 -4.41
N GLN A 76 8.11 9.41 -4.50
CA GLN A 76 7.34 9.98 -3.39
C GLN A 76 6.24 9.03 -2.91
N CYS A 77 5.44 8.46 -3.81
CA CYS A 77 4.41 7.48 -3.45
C CYS A 77 5.02 6.24 -2.77
N MET A 78 6.17 5.76 -3.26
CA MET A 78 6.89 4.64 -2.66
C MET A 78 7.31 4.95 -1.22
N VAL A 79 7.97 6.09 -1.00
CA VAL A 79 8.43 6.52 0.34
C VAL A 79 7.24 6.71 1.27
N LEU A 80 6.20 7.43 0.83
CA LEU A 80 5.02 7.70 1.65
C LEU A 80 4.28 6.42 2.01
N SER A 81 4.11 5.50 1.05
CA SER A 81 3.45 4.23 1.31
C SER A 81 4.24 3.37 2.30
N THR A 82 5.57 3.43 2.26
CA THR A 82 6.44 2.75 3.23
C THR A 82 6.27 3.29 4.65
N PHE A 83 6.10 4.62 4.81
CA PHE A 83 5.84 5.22 6.12
C PHE A 83 4.47 4.86 6.69
N ILE A 84 3.45 4.75 5.84
CA ILE A 84 2.07 4.50 6.27
C ILE A 84 1.78 3.00 6.40
N MET A 85 2.53 2.15 5.69
CA MET A 85 2.40 0.69 5.68
C MET A 85 2.20 0.08 7.09
N PRO A 86 3.02 0.38 8.12
CA PRO A 86 2.87 -0.22 9.45
C PRO A 86 1.49 0.01 10.07
N PHE A 87 0.87 1.18 9.83
CA PHE A 87 -0.48 1.48 10.32
C PHE A 87 -1.53 0.60 9.66
N SER A 88 -1.43 0.39 8.35
CA SER A 88 -2.35 -0.48 7.62
C SER A 88 -2.21 -1.94 8.05
N TYR A 89 -0.97 -2.42 8.19
CA TYR A 89 -0.69 -3.74 8.77
C TYR A 89 -1.35 -3.93 10.13
N PHE A 90 -1.15 -2.96 11.03
CA PHE A 90 -1.72 -3.03 12.37
C PHE A 90 -3.24 -3.12 12.31
N VAL A 91 -3.90 -2.25 11.54
CA VAL A 91 -5.36 -2.24 11.40
C VAL A 91 -5.89 -3.56 10.83
N PHE A 92 -5.36 -4.04 9.71
CA PHE A 92 -5.92 -5.22 9.05
C PHE A 92 -5.58 -6.54 9.74
N LEU A 93 -4.38 -6.67 10.32
CA LEU A 93 -4.04 -7.85 11.12
C LEU A 93 -4.85 -7.89 12.41
N ASP A 94 -5.05 -6.76 13.08
CA ASP A 94 -5.87 -6.69 14.28
C ASP A 94 -7.32 -7.10 13.99
N VAL A 95 -7.89 -6.62 12.88
CA VAL A 95 -9.22 -7.02 12.40
C VAL A 95 -9.30 -8.52 12.14
N ILE A 96 -8.30 -9.12 11.49
CA ILE A 96 -8.31 -10.56 11.16
C ILE A 96 -8.17 -11.42 12.42
N LEU A 97 -7.30 -11.02 13.36
CA LEU A 97 -7.10 -11.76 14.60
C LEU A 97 -8.33 -11.72 15.52
N HIS A 98 -9.04 -10.59 15.55
CA HIS A 98 -10.24 -10.40 16.37
C HIS A 98 -11.56 -10.75 15.66
N SER A 99 -11.53 -11.11 14.37
CA SER A 99 -12.73 -11.57 13.64
C SER A 99 -13.08 -13.03 13.88
N SER A 100 -12.42 -13.70 14.82
CA SER A 100 -12.71 -15.07 15.25
C SER A 100 -14.05 -15.15 16.00
N PHE A 101 -15.14 -15.21 15.23
CA PHE A 101 -16.49 -15.61 15.64
C PHE A 101 -16.91 -16.88 14.90
#